data_AF-A0A3D3WZ05-F1
#
_entry.id   AF-A0A3D3WZ05-F1
#
_cell.length_a   1.000
_cell.length_b   1.000
_cell.length_c   1.000
_cell.angle_alpha   90.00
_cell.angle_beta   90.00
_cell.angle_gamma   90.00
#
_symmetry.space_group_name_H-M   'P 1'
#
loop_
_entity.id
_entity.type
_entity.pdbx_description
1 polymer ?
#
loop_
_entity_poly.entity_id
_entity_poly.type
_entity_poly.pdbx_seq_one_letter_code
_entity_poly.pdbx_strand_id
1 'polypeptide(L)'
;FGLGVTHQFVGATTMFANLGIGLSWERASVSSQEVDANGDLGDVFTWNESAIIGTLATSVMDMGLAGANVKYYMADSGLGSTADGFGFDLGLLINLGEIFTIGVNAADLGGSKITWDSGTQDT
;
A
#
# COMPACT_ATOMS: atom_id res chain seq x y z
N PHE A 1 19.44 14.28 17.64
CA PHE A 1 19.18 13.71 16.31
C PHE A 1 18.11 12.64 16.46
N GLY A 2 17.09 12.64 15.61
CA GLY A 2 16.02 11.65 15.64
C GLY A 2 15.50 11.42 14.23
N LEU A 3 15.47 10.16 13.81
CA LEU A 3 14.83 9.74 12.57
C LEU A 3 13.33 10.01 12.69
N GLY A 4 12.78 10.82 11.80
CA GLY A 4 11.34 11.07 11.74
C GLY A 4 10.68 9.96 10.94
N VAL A 5 10.14 8.93 11.61
CA VAL A 5 9.35 7.89 10.95
C VAL A 5 7.87 8.17 11.16
N THR A 6 7.11 8.27 10.07
CA THR A 6 5.67 8.51 10.11
C THR A 6 4.93 7.48 9.27
N HIS A 7 3.78 7.04 9.77
CA HIS A 7 2.83 6.21 9.05
C HIS A 7 1.44 6.82 9.20
N GLN A 8 0.73 6.98 8.10
CA GLN A 8 -0.56 7.64 8.02
C GLN A 8 -1.46 6.84 7.09
N PHE A 9 -2.73 6.70 7.45
CA PHE A 9 -3.70 6.10 6.58
C PHE A 9 -5.07 6.75 6.78
N VAL A 10 -5.86 6.75 5.71
CA VAL A 10 -7.28 7.08 5.75
C VAL A 10 -8.01 6.18 4.78
N GLY A 11 -9.17 5.70 5.18
CA GLY A 11 -9.99 4.83 4.34
C GLY A 11 -11.46 5.10 4.56
N ALA A 12 -12.23 4.94 3.50
CA ALA A 12 -13.67 4.94 3.54
C ALA A 12 -14.20 3.74 2.78
N THR A 13 -15.22 3.11 3.33
CA THR A 13 -15.91 1.99 2.70
C THR A 13 -17.40 2.25 2.69
N THR A 14 -18.06 1.83 1.62
CA THR A 14 -19.52 1.84 1.51
C THR A 14 -19.99 0.54 0.85
N MET A 15 -21.29 0.31 0.86
CA MET A 15 -21.91 -0.78 0.13
C MET A 15 -22.84 -0.20 -0.94
N PHE A 16 -22.69 -0.68 -2.17
CA PHE A 16 -23.59 -0.34 -3.26
C PHE A 16 -23.95 -1.60 -4.04
N ALA A 17 -25.24 -1.84 -4.26
CA ALA A 17 -25.75 -3.01 -4.98
C ALA A 17 -25.17 -4.36 -4.46
N ASN A 18 -25.10 -4.52 -3.12
CA ASN A 18 -24.50 -5.69 -2.44
C ASN A 18 -23.01 -5.94 -2.74
N LEU A 19 -22.32 -4.95 -3.30
CA LEU A 19 -20.87 -4.92 -3.42
C LEU A 19 -20.31 -3.98 -2.36
N GLY A 20 -19.37 -4.49 -1.55
CA GLY A 20 -18.51 -3.65 -0.74
C GLY A 20 -17.55 -2.89 -1.65
N ILE A 21 -17.47 -1.58 -1.48
CA ILE A 21 -16.57 -0.71 -2.23
C ILE A 21 -15.75 0.06 -1.21
N GLY A 22 -14.43 0.10 -1.41
CA GLY A 22 -13.49 0.82 -0.56
C GLY A 22 -12.57 1.71 -1.37
N LEU A 23 -12.18 2.83 -0.76
CA LEU A 23 -11.06 3.62 -1.20
C LEU A 23 -10.24 3.99 0.03
N SER A 24 -8.93 3.74 -0.03
CA SER A 24 -8.01 4.18 1.01
C SER A 24 -6.75 4.81 0.43
N TRP A 25 -6.10 5.59 1.27
CA TRP A 25 -4.78 6.13 1.06
C TRP A 25 -3.92 5.76 2.26
N GLU A 26 -2.73 5.29 2.00
CA GLU A 26 -1.72 4.98 3.01
C GLU A 26 -0.42 5.66 2.63
N ARG A 27 0.34 6.09 3.63
CA ARG A 27 1.63 6.72 3.47
C ARG A 27 2.59 6.32 4.58
N ALA A 28 3.80 5.95 4.20
CA ALA A 28 4.96 5.82 5.06
C ALA A 28 6.00 6.87 4.67
N SER A 29 6.68 7.48 5.64
CA SER A 29 7.75 8.42 5.35
C SER A 29 8.83 8.42 6.41
N VAL A 30 10.06 8.52 5.95
CA VAL A 30 11.26 8.58 6.77
C VAL A 30 11.99 9.87 6.45
N SER A 31 12.16 10.72 7.45
CA SER A 31 12.90 11.97 7.36
C SER A 31 14.16 11.91 8.22
N SER A 32 15.28 12.34 7.66
CA SER A 32 16.56 12.43 8.36
C SER A 32 17.33 13.68 7.91
N GLN A 33 18.36 14.02 8.68
CA GLN A 33 19.40 14.92 8.23
C GLN A 33 20.50 14.11 7.55
N GLU A 34 21.00 14.59 6.41
CA GLU A 34 22.25 14.09 5.86
C GLU A 34 23.42 14.50 6.77
N VAL A 35 24.44 13.65 6.87
CA VAL A 35 25.66 13.94 7.60
C VAL A 35 26.83 13.69 6.66
N ASP A 36 27.66 14.71 6.47
CA ASP A 36 28.80 14.63 5.58
C ASP A 36 29.96 13.80 6.20
N ALA A 37 31.05 13.62 5.44
CA ALA A 37 32.20 12.86 5.91
C ALA A 37 32.94 13.49 7.11
N ASN A 38 32.71 14.77 7.40
CA ASN A 38 33.31 15.50 8.51
C ASN A 38 32.40 15.51 9.76
N GLY A 39 31.17 15.01 9.63
CA GLY A 39 30.16 15.04 10.71
C GLY A 39 29.31 16.31 10.70
N ASP A 40 29.42 17.15 9.67
CA ASP A 40 28.61 18.36 9.50
C ASP A 40 27.23 17.98 8.94
N LEU A 41 26.21 18.73 9.37
CA LEU A 41 24.83 18.52 8.92
C LEU A 41 24.66 19.04 7.49
N GLY A 42 24.27 18.15 6.59
CA GLY A 42 23.92 18.44 5.21
C GLY A 42 22.44 18.81 5.05
N ASP A 43 21.87 18.50 3.89
CA ASP A 43 20.46 18.77 3.59
C ASP A 43 19.51 17.85 4.36
N VAL A 44 18.23 18.21 4.36
CA VAL A 44 17.16 17.34 4.90
C VAL A 44 16.75 16.37 3.80
N PHE A 45 16.83 15.08 4.13
CA PHE A 45 16.36 14.01 3.27
C PHE A 45 15.00 13.51 3.75
N THR A 46 14.05 13.29 2.83
CA THR A 46 12.74 12.70 3.17
C THR A 46 12.33 11.67 2.12
N TRP A 47 12.40 10.39 2.49
CA TRP A 47 11.80 9.29 1.73
C TRP A 47 10.30 9.24 2.02
N ASN A 48 9.50 9.04 0.98
CA ASN A 48 8.05 9.01 1.07
C ASN A 48 7.50 7.94 0.14
N GLU A 49 6.72 7.02 0.68
CA GLU A 49 5.96 6.02 -0.06
C GLU A 49 4.49 6.18 0.27
N SER A 50 3.65 6.08 -0.75
CA SER A 50 2.21 6.09 -0.54
C SER A 50 1.50 5.19 -1.54
N ALA A 51 0.33 4.73 -1.15
CA ALA A 51 -0.54 3.92 -1.99
C ALA A 51 -1.97 4.47 -1.96
N ILE A 52 -2.60 4.55 -3.13
CA ILE A 52 -4.04 4.67 -3.25
C ILE A 52 -4.59 3.28 -3.54
N ILE A 53 -5.55 2.83 -2.74
CA ILE A 53 -6.05 1.45 -2.77
C ILE A 53 -7.54 1.49 -3.02
N GLY A 54 -7.96 0.95 -4.17
CA GLY A 54 -9.36 0.68 -4.47
C GLY A 54 -9.70 -0.76 -4.11
N THR A 55 -10.78 -0.96 -3.38
CA THR A 55 -11.23 -2.29 -2.94
C THR A 55 -12.62 -2.58 -3.46
N LEU A 56 -12.83 -3.80 -3.94
CA LEU A 56 -14.15 -4.37 -4.19
C LEU A 56 -14.29 -5.66 -3.40
N ALA A 57 -15.46 -5.87 -2.80
CA ALA A 57 -15.79 -7.09 -2.07
C ALA A 57 -17.21 -7.55 -2.40
N THR A 58 -17.42 -8.85 -2.43
CA THR A 58 -18.72 -9.46 -2.69
C THR A 58 -18.89 -10.76 -1.93
N SER A 59 -20.13 -11.14 -1.65
CA SER A 59 -20.44 -12.45 -1.10
C SER A 59 -20.30 -13.52 -2.18
N VAL A 60 -19.58 -14.59 -1.85
CA VAL A 60 -19.46 -15.78 -2.69
C VAL A 60 -20.40 -16.84 -2.14
N MET A 61 -21.62 -16.85 -2.68
CA MET A 61 -22.70 -17.75 -2.25
C MET A 61 -22.93 -17.65 -0.73
N ASP A 62 -23.28 -18.75 -0.08
CA ASP A 62 -23.46 -18.85 1.37
C ASP A 62 -22.16 -19.24 2.12
N MET A 63 -21.04 -19.35 1.41
CA MET A 63 -19.80 -19.91 1.94
C MET A 63 -18.83 -18.85 2.49
N GLY A 64 -18.90 -17.62 1.99
CA GLY A 64 -17.91 -16.61 2.34
C GLY A 64 -17.98 -15.29 1.58
N LEU A 65 -16.90 -14.53 1.68
CA LEU A 65 -16.71 -13.23 1.04
C LEU A 65 -15.42 -13.27 0.22
N ALA A 66 -15.46 -12.78 -1.02
CA ALA A 66 -14.27 -12.53 -1.81
C ALA A 66 -14.05 -11.03 -1.96
N GLY A 67 -12.79 -10.63 -2.01
CA GLY A 67 -12.38 -9.25 -2.24
C GLY A 67 -11.19 -9.16 -3.16
N ALA A 68 -11.06 -8.00 -3.80
CA ALA A 68 -9.93 -7.65 -4.63
C ALA A 68 -9.50 -6.22 -4.33
N ASN A 69 -8.19 -5.99 -4.32
CA ASN A 69 -7.62 -4.65 -4.22
C ASN A 69 -6.85 -4.32 -5.49
N VAL A 70 -7.02 -3.12 -6.00
CA VAL A 70 -6.09 -2.49 -6.95
C VAL A 70 -5.36 -1.40 -6.18
N LYS A 71 -4.03 -1.45 -6.20
CA LYS A 71 -3.15 -0.54 -5.49
C LYS A 71 -2.37 0.26 -6.52
N TYR A 72 -2.33 1.58 -6.36
CA TYR A 72 -1.46 2.47 -7.10
C TYR A 72 -0.40 3.01 -6.14
N TYR A 73 0.84 2.57 -6.35
CA TYR A 73 2.01 2.94 -5.55
C TYR A 73 2.65 4.19 -6.11
N MET A 74 3.13 5.04 -5.21
CA MET A 74 3.92 6.23 -5.51
C MET A 74 5.04 6.30 -4.49
N ALA A 75 6.26 6.52 -4.96
CA ALA A 75 7.43 6.74 -4.12
C ALA A 75 8.13 8.02 -4.54
N ASP A 76 8.63 8.77 -3.56
CA ASP A 76 9.59 9.83 -3.72
C ASP A 76 10.78 9.45 -2.86
N SER A 77 11.92 9.23 -3.52
CA SER A 77 13.13 8.85 -2.83
C SER A 77 13.59 9.93 -1.88
N GLY A 78 13.31 11.22 -2.12
CA GLY A 78 13.92 12.34 -1.41
C GLY A 78 15.32 12.70 -1.93
N LEU A 79 15.87 11.96 -2.91
CA LEU A 79 17.13 12.25 -3.62
C LEU A 79 16.91 12.69 -5.08
N GLY A 80 15.71 13.18 -5.40
CA GLY A 80 15.36 13.68 -6.74
C GLY A 80 14.91 12.62 -7.74
N SER A 81 14.54 11.42 -7.26
CA SER A 81 13.94 10.36 -8.07
C SER A 81 12.56 9.96 -7.52
N THR A 82 11.59 9.80 -8.40
CA THR A 82 10.25 9.30 -8.05
C THR A 82 9.95 7.96 -8.74
N ALA A 83 9.02 7.19 -8.17
CA ALA A 83 8.53 5.96 -8.74
C ALA A 83 7.02 5.87 -8.67
N ASP A 84 6.42 5.12 -9.59
CA ASP A 84 5.03 4.73 -9.53
C ASP A 84 4.82 3.30 -10.01
N GLY A 85 3.69 2.71 -9.63
CA GLY A 85 3.42 1.33 -9.95
C GLY A 85 2.03 0.86 -9.58
N PHE A 86 1.71 -0.36 -10.01
CA PHE A 86 0.46 -1.02 -9.65
C PHE A 86 0.70 -2.35 -8.96
N GLY A 87 -0.19 -2.66 -8.02
CA GLY A 87 -0.31 -3.97 -7.38
C GLY A 87 -1.76 -4.44 -7.39
N PHE A 88 -1.94 -5.75 -7.25
CA PHE A 88 -3.24 -6.38 -7.23
C PHE A 88 -3.30 -7.46 -6.16
N ASP A 89 -4.32 -7.42 -5.31
CA ASP A 89 -4.54 -8.44 -4.29
C ASP A 89 -5.86 -9.17 -4.50
N LEU A 90 -5.90 -10.42 -4.07
CA LEU A 90 -7.15 -11.17 -3.92
C LEU A 90 -7.27 -11.73 -2.50
N GLY A 91 -8.41 -11.49 -1.89
CA GLY A 91 -8.79 -11.99 -0.58
C GLY A 91 -9.99 -12.92 -0.65
N LEU A 92 -9.99 -13.95 0.20
CA LEU A 92 -11.14 -14.81 0.44
C LEU A 92 -11.30 -15.00 1.95
N LEU A 93 -12.52 -14.82 2.44
CA LEU A 93 -12.95 -15.13 3.80
C LEU A 93 -13.97 -16.26 3.72
N ILE A 94 -13.74 -17.35 4.44
CA ILE A 94 -14.65 -18.51 4.51
C ILE A 94 -15.15 -18.63 5.94
N ASN A 95 -16.46 -18.73 6.11
CA ASN A 95 -17.07 -18.95 7.41
C ASN A 95 -17.19 -20.45 7.70
N LEU A 96 -16.64 -20.91 8.82
CA LEU A 96 -16.71 -22.28 9.31
C LEU A 96 -17.72 -22.34 10.47
N GLY A 97 -19.01 -22.35 10.10
CA GLY A 97 -20.11 -22.21 11.05
C GLY A 97 -20.27 -20.76 11.52
N GLU A 98 -20.75 -20.57 12.75
CA GLU A 98 -21.12 -19.24 13.28
C GLU A 98 -19.99 -18.52 14.02
N ILE A 99 -18.91 -19.23 14.38
CA ILE A 99 -17.90 -18.73 15.33
C ILE A 99 -16.54 -18.50 14.67
N PHE A 100 -16.22 -19.25 13.60
CA PHE A 100 -14.91 -19.22 12.98
C PHE A 100 -14.98 -18.67 11.56
N THR A 101 -14.04 -17.79 11.22
CA THR A 101 -13.78 -17.33 9.86
C THR A 101 -12.30 -17.53 9.56
N ILE A 102 -12.00 -18.14 8.42
CA ILE A 102 -10.63 -18.25 7.90
C ILE A 102 -10.48 -17.30 6.74
N GLY A 103 -9.40 -16.51 6.76
CA GLY A 103 -9.03 -15.63 5.67
C GLY A 103 -7.75 -16.06 4.97
N VAL A 104 -7.73 -15.95 3.65
CA VAL A 104 -6.54 -16.04 2.82
C VAL A 104 -6.44 -14.76 2.00
N ASN A 105 -5.25 -14.16 1.97
CA ASN A 105 -4.94 -13.03 1.10
C ASN A 105 -3.72 -13.38 0.25
N ALA A 106 -3.87 -13.30 -1.05
CA ALA A 106 -2.76 -13.33 -1.99
C ALA A 106 -2.42 -11.89 -2.37
N ALA A 107 -1.32 -11.39 -1.82
CA ALA A 107 -0.85 -10.03 -2.05
C ALA A 107 0.02 -9.97 -3.31
N ASP A 108 -0.10 -8.86 -4.07
CA ASP A 108 0.70 -8.54 -5.25
C ASP A 108 0.78 -9.68 -6.26
N LEU A 109 -0.40 -10.21 -6.60
CA LEU A 109 -0.58 -11.22 -7.63
C LEU A 109 -0.07 -10.71 -8.98
N GLY A 110 1.05 -11.28 -9.44
CA GLY A 110 1.73 -10.87 -10.67
C GLY A 110 2.93 -9.93 -10.45
N GLY A 111 3.29 -9.68 -9.19
CA GLY A 111 4.36 -8.76 -8.77
C GLY A 111 3.86 -7.32 -8.70
N SER A 112 4.38 -6.57 -7.73
CA SER A 112 4.27 -5.11 -7.74
C SER A 112 5.22 -4.59 -8.81
N LYS A 113 4.71 -3.82 -9.76
CA LYS A 113 5.55 -3.24 -10.81
C LYS A 113 5.76 -1.78 -10.51
N ILE A 114 6.81 -1.47 -9.77
CA ILE A 114 7.19 -0.09 -9.45
C ILE A 114 8.32 0.30 -10.39
N THR A 115 8.12 1.37 -11.15
CA THR A 115 9.12 1.90 -12.09
C THR A 115 9.61 3.24 -11.58
N TRP A 116 10.90 3.34 -11.34
CA TRP A 116 11.57 4.61 -11.05
C TRP A 116 11.75 5.41 -12.33
N ASP A 117 11.76 6.73 -12.23
CA ASP A 117 12.05 7.63 -13.35
C ASP A 117 13.40 7.36 -14.05
N SER A 118 14.36 6.77 -13.33
CA SER A 118 15.64 6.26 -13.86
C SER A 118 15.48 5.07 -14.83
N GLY A 119 14.29 4.48 -14.93
CA GLY A 119 14.00 3.26 -15.69
C GLY A 119 14.25 1.97 -14.90
N THR A 120 14.74 2.06 -13.66
CA THR A 120 14.90 0.91 -12.77
C THR A 120 13.52 0.37 -12.36
N GLN A 121 13.34 -0.94 -12.42
CA GLN A 121 12.10 -1.60 -11.98
C GLN A 121 12.34 -2.38 -10.70
N ASP A 122 11.44 -2.21 -9.75
CA ASP A 122 11.29 -3.11 -8.61
C ASP A 122 10.14 -4.08 -8.95
N THR A 123 10.44 -5.38 -8.94
CA THR A 123 9.56 -6.48 -9.39
C THR A 123 9.54 -7.62 -8.41
#